data_AF-A0A2C9SRQ0-F1
#
_entry.id   AF-A0A2C9SRQ0-F1
#
_cell.length_a   1.000
_cell.length_b   1.000
_cell.length_c   1.000
_cell.angle_alpha   90.00
_cell.angle_beta   90.00
_cell.angle_gamma   90.00
#
_symmetry.space_group_name_H-M   'P 1'
#
loop_
_entity.id
_entity.type
_entity.pdbx_description
1 polymer ?
#
loop_
_entity_poly.entity_id
_entity_poly.type
_entity_poly.pdbx_seq_one_letter_code
_entity_poly.pdbx_strand_id
1 'polypeptide(L)'
;MTRPVVDWRRATLIGAVGGGVFWGLTAGAILGSKGSAIVVAELCVTAAVVVIAGVSMYRRATSSPGRDFGMGLVLAPLTGLAPLLAMLPGVVVIFWKG
;
A
#
# COMPACT_ATOMS: atom_id res chain seq x y z
N MET A 1 13.48 -11.66 26.49
CA MET A 1 12.52 -12.08 25.44
C MET A 1 12.94 -11.45 24.13
N THR A 2 13.57 -12.21 23.23
CA THR A 2 13.89 -11.76 21.88
C THR A 2 12.57 -11.53 21.14
N ARG A 3 12.32 -10.30 20.66
CA ARG A 3 11.12 -10.03 19.85
C ARG A 3 11.20 -10.93 18.60
N PRO A 4 10.08 -11.53 18.14
CA PRO A 4 10.09 -12.27 16.89
C PRO A 4 10.57 -11.34 15.77
N VAL A 5 11.66 -11.72 15.12
CA VAL A 5 12.28 -10.95 14.03
C VAL A 5 11.38 -11.09 12.81
N VAL A 6 11.08 -9.97 12.14
CA VAL A 6 10.30 -9.99 10.91
C VAL A 6 11.12 -10.63 9.81
N ASP A 7 10.54 -11.63 9.13
CA ASP A 7 11.07 -12.12 7.87
C ASP A 7 10.66 -11.14 6.76
N TRP A 8 11.59 -10.24 6.43
CA TRP A 8 11.39 -9.23 5.41
C TRP A 8 11.14 -9.80 4.01
N ARG A 9 11.66 -10.99 3.69
CA ARG A 9 11.39 -11.63 2.39
C ARG A 9 9.91 -11.97 2.28
N ARG A 10 9.36 -12.57 3.34
CA ARG A 10 7.95 -12.95 3.40
C ARG A 10 7.04 -11.74 3.48
N ALA A 11 7.38 -10.76 4.32
CA ALA A 11 6.62 -9.52 4.43
C ALA A 11 6.58 -8.75 3.09
N THR A 12 7.70 -8.66 2.37
CA THR A 12 7.75 -8.00 1.06
C THR A 12 6.94 -8.75 0.02
N LEU A 13 6.97 -10.09 0.00
CA LEU A 13 6.17 -10.87 -0.93
C LEU A 13 4.66 -10.69 -0.66
N ILE A 14 4.25 -10.71 0.62
CA ILE A 14 2.85 -10.41 1.01
C ILE A 14 2.46 -9.00 0.58
N GLY A 15 3.34 -8.02 0.82
CA GLY A 15 3.13 -6.63 0.42
C GLY A 15 3.03 -6.45 -1.09
N ALA A 16 3.88 -7.10 -1.87
CA ALA A 16 3.86 -7.01 -3.33
C ALA A 16 2.57 -7.61 -3.92
N VAL A 17 2.15 -8.78 -3.43
CA VAL A 17 0.91 -9.44 -3.88
C VAL A 17 -0.31 -8.62 -3.46
N GLY A 18 -0.40 -8.24 -2.19
CA GLY A 18 -1.52 -7.44 -1.67
C GLY A 18 -1.59 -6.05 -2.30
N GLY A 19 -0.42 -5.43 -2.52
CA GLY A 19 -0.28 -4.15 -3.18
C GLY A 19 -0.69 -4.20 -4.64
N GLY A 20 -0.26 -5.21 -5.40
CA GLY A 20 -0.67 -5.39 -6.79
C GLY A 20 -2.18 -5.51 -6.94
N VAL A 21 -2.84 -6.29 -6.07
CA VAL A 21 -4.32 -6.40 -6.06
C VAL A 21 -4.96 -5.07 -5.71
N PHE A 22 -4.51 -4.42 -4.63
CA PHE A 22 -5.05 -3.13 -4.19
C PHE A 22 -4.95 -2.06 -5.28
N TRP A 23 -3.77 -1.91 -5.89
CA TRP A 23 -3.52 -0.91 -6.91
C TRP A 23 -4.18 -1.25 -8.26
N GLY A 24 -4.30 -2.53 -8.61
CA GLY A 24 -5.06 -2.96 -9.79
C GLY A 24 -6.55 -2.61 -9.69
N LEU A 25 -7.17 -2.88 -8.53
CA LEU A 25 -8.56 -2.48 -8.25
C LEU A 25 -8.71 -0.96 -8.21
N THR A 26 -7.75 -0.26 -7.60
CA THR A 26 -7.70 1.20 -7.55
C THR A 26 -7.68 1.80 -8.96
N ALA A 27 -6.80 1.31 -9.84
CA ALA A 27 -6.71 1.78 -11.22
C ALA A 27 -8.04 1.55 -11.96
N GLY A 28 -8.65 0.37 -11.80
CA GLY A 28 -9.98 0.07 -12.36
C GLY A 28 -11.08 1.02 -11.86
N ALA A 29 -11.11 1.31 -10.56
CA ALA A 29 -12.07 2.23 -9.96
C ALA A 29 -11.88 3.68 -10.44
N ILE A 30 -10.63 4.15 -10.57
CA ILE A 30 -10.33 5.49 -11.09
C ILE A 30 -10.74 5.61 -12.56
N LEU A 31 -10.40 4.61 -13.39
CA LEU A 31 -10.80 4.57 -14.80
C LEU A 31 -12.32 4.55 -14.97
N GLY A 32 -13.01 3.70 -14.21
CA GLY A 32 -14.47 3.59 -14.25
C GLY A 32 -15.20 4.84 -13.74
N SER A 33 -14.59 5.57 -12.81
CA SER A 33 -15.15 6.81 -12.24
C SER A 33 -14.74 8.09 -12.97
N LYS A 34 -13.98 7.99 -14.07
CA LYS A 34 -13.40 9.13 -14.80
C LYS A 34 -12.57 10.06 -13.91
N GLY A 35 -11.90 9.51 -12.89
CA GLY A 35 -11.09 10.29 -11.96
C GLY A 35 -11.89 11.14 -10.98
N SER A 36 -13.08 10.71 -10.58
CA SER A 36 -13.88 11.38 -9.55
C SER A 36 -13.09 11.56 -8.25
N ALA A 37 -13.06 12.79 -7.73
CA ALA A 37 -12.38 13.13 -6.48
C ALA A 37 -12.93 12.34 -5.27
N ILE A 38 -14.22 11.98 -5.29
CA ILE A 38 -14.85 11.17 -4.23
C ILE A 38 -14.24 9.77 -4.20
N VAL A 39 -14.08 9.13 -5.36
CA VAL A 39 -13.49 7.78 -5.46
C VAL A 39 -12.03 7.81 -5.02
N VAL A 40 -11.29 8.85 -5.40
CA VAL A 40 -9.91 9.03 -4.93
C VAL A 40 -9.86 9.21 -3.41
N ALA A 41 -10.76 9.98 -2.81
CA ALA A 41 -10.84 10.16 -1.36
C ALA A 41 -11.15 8.83 -0.64
N GLU A 42 -12.10 8.04 -1.14
CA GLU A 42 -12.44 6.72 -0.59
C GLU A 42 -11.26 5.73 -0.68
N LEU A 43 -10.49 5.77 -1.77
CA LEU A 43 -9.27 4.97 -1.92
C LEU A 43 -8.19 5.37 -0.91
N CYS A 44 -8.01 6.67 -0.66
CA CYS A 44 -7.11 7.17 0.37
C CYS A 44 -7.53 6.70 1.78
N VAL A 45 -8.83 6.77 2.09
CA VAL A 45 -9.36 6.27 3.37
C VAL A 45 -9.14 4.76 3.48
N THR A 46 -9.40 4.01 2.41
CA THR A 46 -9.20 2.55 2.37
C THR A 46 -7.72 2.19 2.60
N ALA A 47 -6.80 2.89 1.93
CA ALA A 47 -5.36 2.71 2.14
C ALA A 47 -4.97 2.99 3.61
N ALA A 48 -5.48 4.07 4.21
CA ALA A 48 -5.22 4.38 5.62
C ALA A 48 -5.73 3.28 6.56
N VAL A 49 -6.94 2.75 6.33
CA VAL A 49 -7.50 1.63 7.10
C VAL A 49 -6.62 0.39 6.99
N VAL A 50 -6.16 0.05 5.79
CA VAL A 50 -5.26 -1.09 5.54
C VAL A 50 -3.94 -0.94 6.29
N VAL A 51 -3.34 0.26 6.28
CA VAL A 51 -2.12 0.55 7.05
C VAL A 51 -2.37 0.42 8.56
N ILE A 52 -3.46 1.01 9.07
CA ILE A 52 -3.81 0.96 10.50
C ILE A 52 -4.03 -0.50 10.95
N ALA A 53 -4.70 -1.30 10.12
CA ALA A 53 -4.90 -2.73 10.38
C ALA A 53 -3.56 -3.48 10.41
N GLY A 54 -2.67 -3.24 9.44
CA GLY A 54 -1.33 -3.84 9.40
C GLY A 54 -0.48 -3.49 10.62
N VAL A 55 -0.45 -2.21 11.02
CA VAL A 55 0.24 -1.74 12.23
C VAL A 55 -0.36 -2.39 13.49
N SER A 56 -1.70 -2.45 13.58
CA SER A 56 -2.39 -3.06 14.72
C SER A 56 -2.08 -4.55 14.84
N MET A 57 -2.08 -5.28 13.72
CA MET A 57 -1.67 -6.68 13.66
C MET A 57 -0.20 -6.85 14.05
N TYR A 58 0.71 -6.04 13.52
CA TYR A 58 2.13 -6.09 13.88
C TYR A 58 2.36 -5.86 15.39
N ARG A 59 1.63 -4.92 15.98
CA ARG A 59 1.74 -4.61 17.42
C ARG A 59 1.15 -5.69 18.31
N ARG A 60 0.09 -6.38 17.86
CA ARG A 60 -0.60 -7.43 18.63
C ARG A 60 -0.05 -8.83 18.39
N ALA A 61 0.71 -9.04 17.31
CA ALA A 61 1.25 -10.34 16.97
C ALA A 61 2.36 -10.77 17.94
N THR A 62 2.12 -11.88 18.62
CA THR A 62 3.09 -12.58 19.48
C THR A 62 3.93 -13.60 18.69
N SER A 63 3.51 -13.94 17.47
CA SER A 63 4.18 -14.91 16.59
C SER A 63 4.86 -14.22 15.39
N SER A 64 5.96 -14.80 14.91
CA SER A 64 6.69 -14.30 13.72
C SER A 64 5.79 -14.16 12.48
N PRO A 65 4.98 -15.17 12.11
CA PRO A 65 4.14 -15.09 10.91
C PRO A 65 3.12 -13.94 10.93
N GLY A 66 2.59 -13.60 12.11
CA GLY A 66 1.63 -12.50 12.25
C GLY A 66 2.28 -11.13 12.09
N ARG A 67 3.55 -10.98 12.51
CA ARG A 67 4.32 -9.75 12.32
C ARG A 67 4.70 -9.56 10.86
N ASP A 68 5.10 -10.62 10.16
CA ASP A 68 5.41 -10.56 8.73
C ASP A 68 4.19 -10.13 7.91
N PHE A 69 3.02 -10.70 8.22
CA PHE A 69 1.77 -10.34 7.56
C PHE A 69 1.35 -8.90 7.87
N GLY A 70 1.47 -8.46 9.12
CA GLY A 70 1.21 -7.06 9.50
C GLY A 70 2.09 -6.08 8.74
N MET A 71 3.39 -6.38 8.60
CA MET A 71 4.31 -5.56 7.81
C MET A 71 4.00 -5.61 6.31
N GLY A 72 3.61 -6.78 5.78
CA GLY A 72 3.16 -6.91 4.39
C GLY A 72 1.92 -6.06 4.09
N LEU A 73 0.95 -6.02 5.01
CA LEU A 73 -0.23 -5.14 4.91
C LEU A 73 0.11 -3.66 4.86
N VAL A 74 1.11 -3.22 5.62
CA VAL A 74 1.61 -1.83 5.57
C VAL A 74 2.30 -1.55 4.24
N LEU A 75 3.08 -2.51 3.73
CA LEU A 75 3.79 -2.38 2.47
C LEU A 75 2.85 -2.39 1.25
N ALA A 76 1.73 -3.10 1.31
CA ALA A 76 0.78 -3.22 0.21
C ALA A 76 0.35 -1.86 -0.39
N PRO A 77 -0.23 -0.91 0.36
CA PRO A 77 -0.55 0.40 -0.19
C PRO A 77 0.71 1.21 -0.54
N LEU A 78 1.84 1.02 0.13
CA LEU A 78 3.08 1.74 -0.19
C LEU A 78 3.72 1.30 -1.51
N THR A 79 3.48 0.06 -1.97
CA THR A 79 4.10 -0.48 -3.19
C THR A 79 3.74 0.27 -4.47
N GLY A 80 2.54 0.84 -4.58
CA GLY A 80 2.13 1.65 -5.74
C GLY A 80 2.42 3.14 -5.56
N LEU A 81 2.57 3.61 -4.32
CA LEU A 81 3.07 4.96 -4.02
C LEU A 81 4.54 5.13 -4.44
N ALA A 82 5.37 4.10 -4.27
CA ALA A 82 6.79 4.18 -4.63
C ALA A 82 7.05 4.47 -6.14
N PRO A 83 6.41 3.78 -7.10
CA PRO A 83 6.47 4.14 -8.53
C PRO A 83 5.92 5.54 -8.83
N LEU A 84 4.81 5.94 -8.19
CA LEU A 84 4.23 7.28 -8.36
C LEU A 84 5.19 8.38 -7.89
N LEU A 85 5.84 8.17 -6.74
CA LEU A 85 6.89 9.05 -6.20
C LEU A 85 8.16 9.05 -7.07
N ALA A 86 8.53 7.91 -7.65
CA ALA A 86 9.65 7.83 -8.59
C ALA A 86 9.36 8.51 -9.94
N MET A 87 8.09 8.58 -10.34
CA MET A 87 7.61 9.25 -11.56
C MET A 87 7.38 10.76 -11.38
N LEU A 88 7.26 11.27 -10.15
CA LEU A 88 7.07 12.69 -9.85
C LEU A 88 8.08 13.66 -10.51
N PRO A 89 9.40 13.37 -10.63
CA PRO A 89 10.28 14.24 -11.40
C PRO A 89 9.91 14.33 -12.90
N GLY A 90 9.17 13.36 -13.46
CA GLY A 90 8.64 13.40 -14.82
C GLY A 90 7.20 13.94 -14.93
N VAL A 91 6.35 13.69 -13.92
CA VAL A 91 4.94 14.15 -13.92
C VAL A 91 4.82 15.66 -13.79
N VAL A 92 5.71 16.32 -13.03
CA VAL A 92 5.77 17.79 -12.97
C VAL A 92 6.08 18.40 -14.34
N VAL A 93 6.89 17.71 -15.17
CA VAL A 93 7.24 18.18 -16.52
C VAL A 93 6.05 18.06 -17.49
N ILE A 94 5.18 17.06 -17.31
CA ILE A 94 3.99 16.84 -18.15
C ILE A 94 2.87 17.81 -17.76
N PHE A 95 2.67 18.07 -16.46
CA PHE A 95 1.63 18.99 -15.97
C PHE A 95 1.93 20.47 -16.22
N TRP A 96 3.20 20.86 -16.45
CA TRP A 96 3.59 22.24 -16.74
C TRP A 96 3.43 22.63 -18.22
N LYS A 97 3.18 21.68 -19.11
CA LYS A 97 3.14 21.89 -20.57
C LYS A 97 1.77 21.70 -21.22
N GLY A 98 0.72 21.44 -20.44
CA GLY A 98 -0.68 21.38 -20.88
C GLY A 98 -1.46 22.59 -20.39
#